data_AF-A0A7S1H7X1-F1
#
_entry.id   AF-A0A7S1H7X1-F1
#
_cell.length_a   1.000
_cell.length_b   1.000
_cell.length_c   1.000
_cell.angle_alpha   90.00
_cell.angle_beta   90.00
_cell.angle_gamma   90.00
#
_symmetry.space_group_name_H-M   'P 1'
#
loop_
_entity.id
_entity.type
_entity.pdbx_description
1 polymer ?
#
loop_
_entity_poly.entity_id
_entity_poly.type
_entity_poly.pdbx_seq_one_letter_code
_entity_poly.pdbx_strand_id
1 'polypeptide(L)'
;ATQRTFASSMLYVQLAKAGGLNATYFRGTDLALPVDHKLDATIDFSCTEAPVGTTNVPQDFFSVRWKGLIRAPAIDEVVTFQSTTTTSSSRATGREGVRVWVSGLDVGERSLLIDQWDGMDTTYQATL
;
A
#
# COMPACT_ATOMS: atom_id res chain seq x y z
N ALA A 1 -37.79 12.35 34.71
CA ALA A 1 -36.70 11.37 34.50
C ALA A 1 -36.01 11.74 33.19
N THR A 2 -34.70 12.02 33.20
CA THR A 2 -33.96 12.45 32.01
C THR A 2 -33.44 11.22 31.27
N GLN A 3 -33.97 10.94 30.09
CA GLN A 3 -33.53 9.81 29.26
C GLN A 3 -32.21 10.17 28.59
N ARG A 4 -31.14 9.44 28.91
CA ARG A 4 -29.85 9.54 28.23
C ARG A 4 -29.87 8.64 27.00
N THR A 5 -29.74 9.22 25.82
CA THR A 5 -29.54 8.48 24.57
C THR A 5 -28.05 8.17 24.46
N PHE A 6 -27.69 6.90 24.38
CA PHE A 6 -26.33 6.49 24.03
C PHE A 6 -26.23 6.41 22.50
N ALA A 7 -25.18 7.00 21.93
CA ALA A 7 -24.90 6.85 20.51
C ALA A 7 -24.56 5.37 20.22
N SER A 8 -25.20 4.80 19.20
CA SER A 8 -24.87 3.46 18.73
C SER A 8 -23.58 3.52 17.91
N SER A 9 -22.57 2.74 18.29
CA SER A 9 -21.34 2.57 17.51
C SER A 9 -21.37 1.21 16.79
N MET A 10 -20.96 1.17 15.53
CA MET A 10 -20.80 -0.08 14.78
C MET A 10 -19.39 -0.62 14.96
N LEU A 11 -19.28 -1.88 15.39
CA LEU A 11 -18.02 -2.63 15.45
C LEU A 11 -17.99 -3.62 14.27
N TYR A 12 -17.04 -3.45 13.36
CA TYR A 12 -16.77 -4.42 12.31
C TYR A 12 -15.58 -5.29 12.74
N VAL A 13 -15.83 -6.59 12.94
CA VAL A 13 -14.79 -7.59 13.20
C VAL A 13 -14.57 -8.39 11.92
N GLN A 14 -13.34 -8.39 11.41
CA GLN A 14 -12.94 -9.21 10.26
C GLN A 14 -11.75 -10.08 10.63
N LEU A 15 -11.79 -11.36 10.24
CA LEU A 15 -10.64 -12.25 10.37
C LEU A 15 -9.65 -11.94 9.25
N ALA A 16 -8.44 -11.52 9.61
CA ALA A 16 -7.36 -11.37 8.65
C ALA A 16 -6.94 -12.75 8.12
N LYS A 17 -7.26 -13.05 6.86
CA LYS A 17 -6.75 -14.24 6.18
C LYS A 17 -5.37 -13.92 5.62
N ALA A 18 -4.35 -14.66 6.04
CA ALA A 18 -3.04 -14.59 5.43
C ALA A 18 -3.14 -15.00 3.95
N GLY A 19 -2.38 -14.32 3.08
CA GLY A 19 -2.39 -14.62 1.65
C GLY A 19 -2.19 -13.43 0.71
N GLY A 20 -1.99 -12.22 1.24
CA GLY A 20 -1.60 -11.06 0.43
C GLY A 20 -2.30 -9.77 0.80
N LEU A 21 -2.12 -8.76 -0.05
CA LEU A 21 -2.75 -7.46 0.03
C LEU A 21 -3.65 -7.26 -1.19
N ASN A 22 -4.82 -6.65 -0.97
CA ASN A 22 -5.75 -6.35 -2.06
C ASN A 22 -5.21 -5.16 -2.86
N ALA A 23 -4.79 -5.43 -4.08
CA ALA A 23 -4.23 -4.48 -5.02
C ALA A 23 -5.31 -3.94 -5.94
N THR A 24 -5.35 -2.63 -6.10
CA THR A 24 -6.08 -1.98 -7.19
C THR A 24 -5.07 -1.33 -8.12
N TYR A 25 -5.12 -1.69 -9.39
CA TYR A 25 -4.26 -1.16 -10.45
C TYR A 25 -4.98 -0.06 -11.20
N PHE A 26 -4.27 1.03 -11.46
CA PHE A 26 -4.83 2.23 -12.09
C PHE A 26 -4.10 2.54 -13.39
N ARG A 27 -4.85 3.01 -14.39
CA ARG A 27 -4.28 3.65 -15.56
C ARG A 27 -3.92 5.10 -15.20
N GLY A 28 -2.65 5.48 -15.40
CA GLY A 28 -2.12 6.77 -14.94
C GLY A 28 -1.46 6.68 -13.56
N THR A 29 -0.75 7.73 -13.18
CA THR A 29 0.11 7.80 -11.98
C THR A 29 -0.56 8.48 -10.77
N ASP A 30 -1.86 8.78 -10.85
CA ASP A 30 -2.61 9.61 -9.89
C ASP A 30 -3.64 8.82 -9.06
N LEU A 31 -3.72 7.50 -9.25
CA LEU A 31 -4.70 6.61 -8.60
C LEU A 31 -6.17 6.98 -8.91
N ALA A 32 -6.47 7.56 -10.08
CA ALA A 32 -7.83 8.01 -10.43
C ALA A 32 -8.66 6.99 -11.23
N LEU A 33 -8.06 6.27 -12.18
CA LEU A 33 -8.78 5.37 -13.10
C LEU A 33 -8.47 3.89 -12.83
N PRO A 34 -9.22 3.19 -11.95
CA PRO A 34 -8.98 1.77 -11.69
C PRO A 34 -9.31 0.93 -12.92
N VAL A 35 -8.43 -0.01 -13.25
CA VAL A 35 -8.55 -0.88 -14.43
C VAL A 35 -8.47 -2.37 -14.12
N ASP A 36 -7.90 -2.74 -12.96
CA ASP A 36 -7.80 -4.13 -12.53
C ASP A 36 -7.71 -4.27 -11.00
N HIS A 37 -8.04 -5.45 -10.48
CA HIS A 37 -7.95 -5.81 -9.07
C HIS A 37 -7.37 -7.20 -8.89
N LYS A 38 -6.45 -7.35 -7.95
CA LYS A 38 -5.80 -8.63 -7.67
C LYS A 38 -5.44 -8.77 -6.20
N LEU A 39 -5.39 -10.00 -5.71
CA LEU A 39 -4.73 -10.30 -4.45
C LEU A 39 -3.25 -10.59 -4.75
N ASP A 40 -2.36 -9.68 -4.35
CA ASP A 40 -0.92 -9.88 -4.49
C ASP A 40 -0.37 -10.48 -3.20
N ALA A 41 0.25 -11.66 -3.30
CA ALA A 41 0.76 -12.39 -2.14
C ALA A 41 1.88 -11.61 -1.42
N THR A 42 2.69 -10.88 -2.18
CA THR A 42 3.79 -10.02 -1.71
C THR A 42 3.82 -8.73 -2.52
N ILE A 43 4.43 -7.67 -1.97
CA ILE A 43 4.83 -6.49 -2.74
C ILE A 43 6.31 -6.64 -3.07
N ASP A 44 6.61 -7.46 -4.07
CA ASP A 44 7.94 -7.61 -4.65
C ASP A 44 7.78 -7.89 -6.16
N PHE A 45 8.24 -6.95 -6.97
CA PHE A 45 8.15 -6.99 -8.43
C PHE A 45 9.52 -6.90 -9.10
N SER A 46 10.61 -7.07 -8.34
CA SER A 46 11.99 -6.90 -8.80
C SER A 46 12.40 -7.84 -9.95
N CYS A 47 11.72 -8.98 -10.08
CA CYS A 47 12.04 -10.04 -11.03
C CYS A 47 11.08 -10.11 -12.23
N THR A 48 10.16 -9.15 -12.38
CA THR A 48 9.13 -9.19 -13.43
C THR A 48 8.98 -7.85 -14.14
N GLU A 49 8.99 -7.86 -15.47
CA GLU A 49 8.62 -6.69 -16.27
C GLU A 49 7.08 -6.57 -16.27
N ALA A 50 6.57 -5.50 -15.63
CA ALA A 50 5.15 -5.21 -15.38
C ALA A 50 4.43 -6.21 -14.44
N PRO A 51 3.35 -5.80 -13.77
CA PRO A 51 2.59 -6.70 -12.90
C PRO A 51 1.95 -7.84 -13.70
N VAL A 52 2.57 -9.01 -13.61
CA VAL A 52 2.20 -10.22 -14.35
C VAL A 52 0.74 -10.61 -14.09
N GLY A 53 0.01 -10.92 -15.16
CA GLY A 53 -1.38 -11.38 -15.11
C GLY A 53 -2.39 -10.27 -14.84
N THR A 54 -2.01 -9.00 -15.03
CA THR A 54 -2.97 -7.89 -15.04
C THR A 54 -3.53 -7.66 -16.44
N THR A 55 -4.79 -7.24 -16.51
CA THR A 55 -5.48 -6.88 -17.76
C THR A 55 -5.65 -5.37 -17.82
N ASN A 56 -5.42 -4.75 -18.98
CA ASN A 56 -5.65 -3.31 -19.23
C ASN A 56 -4.74 -2.33 -18.45
N VAL A 57 -3.77 -2.82 -17.68
CA VAL A 57 -2.71 -2.03 -17.06
C VAL A 57 -1.63 -1.73 -18.12
N PRO A 58 -1.27 -0.46 -18.35
CA PRO A 58 -0.21 -0.12 -19.30
C PRO A 58 1.16 -0.55 -18.76
N GLN A 59 2.11 -0.77 -19.67
CA GLN A 59 3.49 -1.13 -19.30
C GLN A 59 4.20 -0.02 -18.50
N ASP A 60 3.96 1.25 -18.87
CA ASP A 60 4.51 2.43 -18.21
C ASP A 60 3.39 3.32 -17.66
N PHE A 61 3.74 4.24 -16.75
CA PHE A 61 2.85 5.31 -16.28
C PHE A 61 1.53 4.78 -15.70
N PHE A 62 1.62 3.77 -14.86
CA PHE A 62 0.53 3.26 -14.03
C PHE A 62 0.78 3.58 -12.55
N SER A 63 -0.21 3.30 -11.72
CA SER A 63 -0.07 3.34 -10.27
C SER A 63 -0.87 2.23 -9.64
N VAL A 64 -0.49 1.83 -8.43
CA VAL A 64 -1.14 0.72 -7.72
C VAL A 64 -1.40 1.14 -6.27
N ARG A 65 -2.52 0.68 -5.72
CA ARG A 65 -2.85 0.85 -4.30
C ARG A 65 -3.09 -0.51 -3.67
N TRP A 66 -2.20 -0.91 -2.78
CA TRP A 66 -2.38 -2.08 -1.92
C TRP A 66 -3.07 -1.68 -0.61
N LYS A 67 -4.05 -2.48 -0.19
CA LYS A 67 -4.73 -2.34 1.11
C LYS A 67 -4.86 -3.69 1.77
N GLY A 68 -4.65 -3.73 3.07
CA GLY A 68 -4.84 -4.93 3.87
C GLY A 68 -4.24 -4.78 5.24
N LEU A 69 -4.03 -5.92 5.89
CA LEU A 69 -3.43 -6.02 7.20
C LEU A 69 -2.11 -6.77 7.06
N ILE A 70 -1.09 -6.29 7.75
CA ILE A 70 0.18 -6.98 7.92
C ILE A 70 0.28 -7.46 9.37
N ARG A 71 0.96 -8.57 9.57
CA ARG A 71 1.29 -9.07 10.91
C ARG A 71 2.71 -8.63 11.22
N ALA A 72 2.90 -7.92 12.34
CA ALA A 72 4.23 -7.63 12.84
C ALA A 72 4.98 -8.95 13.14
N PRO A 73 6.29 -9.05 12.84
CA PRO A 73 7.06 -10.28 13.02
C PRO A 73 7.14 -10.70 14.49
N ALA A 74 7.18 -9.75 15.42
CA ALA A 74 7.13 -9.96 16.86
C ALA A 74 6.27 -8.90 17.54
N ILE A 75 5.81 -9.22 18.75
CA ILE A 75 5.18 -8.27 19.66
C ILE A 75 6.33 -7.50 20.35
N ASP A 76 6.19 -6.18 20.49
CA ASP A 76 7.15 -5.28 21.16
C ASP A 76 8.51 -5.04 20.45
N GLU A 77 8.59 -5.30 19.14
CA GLU A 77 9.74 -4.89 18.33
C GLU A 77 9.49 -3.60 17.56
N VAL A 78 10.55 -2.79 17.45
CA VAL A 78 10.60 -1.63 16.57
C VAL A 78 10.55 -2.10 15.12
N VAL A 79 9.50 -1.71 14.38
CA VAL A 79 9.29 -2.14 12.99
C VAL A 79 9.77 -1.05 12.03
N THR A 80 10.74 -1.38 11.20
CA THR A 80 11.15 -0.52 10.08
C THR A 80 10.50 -0.98 8.79
N PHE A 81 9.77 -0.07 8.16
CA PHE A 81 9.23 -0.22 6.81
C PHE A 81 10.27 0.24 5.81
N GLN A 82 10.51 -0.58 4.79
CA GLN A 82 11.40 -0.27 3.69
C GLN A 82 10.66 -0.45 2.37
N SER A 83 10.88 0.49 1.45
CA SER A 83 10.41 0.40 0.07
C SER A 83 11.53 0.79 -0.87
N THR A 84 11.78 -0.05 -1.87
CA THR A 84 12.76 0.22 -2.91
C THR A 84 12.04 0.40 -4.23
N THR A 85 12.32 1.50 -4.91
CA THR A 85 11.79 1.80 -6.25
C THR A 85 12.92 1.77 -7.27
N THR A 86 12.63 1.26 -8.48
CA THR A 86 13.63 1.07 -9.54
C THR A 86 12.96 1.16 -10.90
N THR A 87 13.34 2.16 -11.68
CA THR A 87 12.86 2.33 -13.05
C THR A 87 13.54 1.32 -13.97
N SER A 88 12.74 0.45 -14.59
CA SER A 88 13.20 -0.44 -15.67
C SER A 88 12.86 0.09 -17.08
N SER A 89 11.99 1.11 -17.16
CA SER A 89 11.53 1.67 -18.42
C SER A 89 12.53 2.68 -19.00
N SER A 90 12.88 2.52 -20.28
CA SER A 90 13.67 3.52 -21.02
C SER A 90 12.95 4.85 -21.25
N ARG A 91 11.63 4.90 -20.97
CA ARG A 91 10.77 6.08 -21.15
C ARG A 91 10.60 6.89 -19.87
N ALA A 92 10.94 6.33 -18.72
CA ALA A 92 10.84 6.99 -17.43
C ALA A 92 12.18 7.63 -17.04
N THR A 93 12.12 8.66 -16.20
CA THR A 93 13.25 9.54 -15.88
C THR A 93 13.93 9.17 -14.56
N GLY A 94 13.92 7.89 -14.17
CA GLY A 94 14.42 7.42 -12.86
C GLY A 94 13.54 7.88 -11.69
N ARG A 95 12.25 8.06 -11.96
CA ARG A 95 11.26 8.57 -11.00
C ARG A 95 10.16 7.56 -10.82
N GLU A 96 10.23 6.87 -9.70
CA GLU A 96 9.19 6.03 -9.16
C GLU A 96 8.98 6.40 -7.69
N GLY A 97 7.72 6.65 -7.34
CA GLY A 97 7.37 7.10 -6.02
C GLY A 97 6.56 6.11 -5.22
N VAL A 98 6.61 6.28 -3.90
CA VAL A 98 5.88 5.43 -2.95
C VAL A 98 5.34 6.27 -1.80
N ARG A 99 4.17 5.86 -1.32
CA ARG A 99 3.61 6.30 -0.04
C ARG A 99 3.21 5.10 0.79
N VAL A 100 3.60 5.10 2.07
CA VAL A 100 3.26 4.03 3.02
C VAL A 100 2.47 4.64 4.17
N TRP A 101 1.23 4.17 4.32
CA TRP A 101 0.40 4.49 5.48
C TRP A 101 0.25 3.26 6.35
N VAL A 102 0.35 3.45 7.67
CA VAL A 102 0.14 2.40 8.66
C VAL A 102 -0.85 2.89 9.71
N SER A 103 -1.68 1.97 10.17
CA SER A 103 -2.64 2.18 11.26
C SER A 103 -2.39 1.10 12.31
N GLY A 104 -2.53 1.47 13.58
CA GLY A 104 -2.27 0.55 14.69
C GLY A 104 -2.61 1.19 16.03
N LEU A 105 -2.59 0.39 17.10
CA LEU A 105 -2.90 0.87 18.45
C LEU A 105 -1.97 2.03 18.86
N ASP A 106 -0.67 1.88 18.60
CA ASP A 106 0.34 2.88 18.96
C ASP A 106 0.57 3.97 17.89
N VAL A 107 -0.01 3.77 16.69
CA VAL A 107 0.22 4.61 15.51
C VAL A 107 -0.98 5.49 15.17
N GLY A 108 -2.14 5.23 15.80
CA GLY A 108 -3.41 5.87 15.48
C GLY A 108 -4.08 5.31 14.23
N GLU A 109 -5.16 5.96 13.81
CA GLU A 109 -6.03 5.44 12.74
C GLU A 109 -5.41 5.49 11.35
N ARG A 110 -4.43 6.38 11.09
CA ARG A 110 -3.71 6.49 9.81
C ARG A 110 -2.50 7.42 9.90
N SER A 111 -1.31 6.86 9.98
CA SER A 111 -0.05 7.62 9.92
C SER A 111 0.67 7.40 8.60
N LEU A 112 1.15 8.49 8.00
CA LEU A 112 1.96 8.48 6.78
C LEU A 112 3.44 8.37 7.17
N LEU A 113 4.04 7.20 6.93
CA LEU A 113 5.42 6.91 7.34
C LEU A 113 6.44 7.27 6.25
N ILE A 114 6.12 6.96 4.99
CA ILE A 114 6.95 7.31 3.83
C ILE A 114 6.08 8.15 2.90
N ASP A 115 6.53 9.36 2.56
CA ASP A 115 5.86 10.26 1.61
C ASP A 115 6.79 10.71 0.49
N GLN A 116 6.92 9.90 -0.56
CA GLN A 116 7.85 10.11 -1.67
C GLN A 116 7.17 9.80 -3.01
N TRP A 117 5.97 10.35 -3.23
CA TRP A 117 5.14 10.01 -4.41
C TRP A 117 5.75 10.44 -5.75
N ASP A 118 6.58 11.48 -5.76
CA ASP A 118 7.35 11.92 -6.93
C ASP A 118 8.86 11.67 -6.73
N GLY A 119 9.16 10.64 -5.93
CA GLY A 119 10.49 10.22 -5.53
C GLY A 119 11.39 9.80 -6.69
N MET A 120 12.66 9.63 -6.37
CA MET A 120 13.65 9.03 -7.28
C MET A 120 13.76 7.55 -6.98
N ASP A 121 14.31 6.80 -7.93
CA ASP A 121 14.68 5.40 -7.72
C ASP A 121 15.69 5.28 -6.58
N THR A 122 15.22 4.79 -5.44
CA THR A 122 16.04 4.61 -4.25
C THR A 122 15.33 3.74 -3.23
N THR A 123 15.96 3.56 -2.07
CA THR A 123 15.35 2.94 -0.91
C THR A 123 14.89 3.99 0.08
N TYR A 124 13.60 3.98 0.38
CA TYR A 124 12.99 4.77 1.43
C TYR A 124 12.72 3.90 2.64
N GLN A 125 12.91 4.45 3.84
CA GLN A 125 12.65 3.74 5.09
C GLN A 125 12.05 4.65 6.15
N ALA A 126 11.21 4.08 7.00
CA ALA A 126 10.63 4.75 8.16
C ALA A 126 10.36 3.71 9.26
N THR A 127 10.49 4.15 10.51
CA THR A 127 10.38 3.28 11.68
C THR A 127 9.17 3.69 12.51
N LEU A 128 8.44 2.69 13.01
CA LEU A 128 7.38 2.84 14.02
C LEU A 128 7.96 2.84 15.44
#